data_AF-A0A0R1QUR3-F1
#
_entry.id   AF-A0A0R1QUR3-F1
#
_cell.length_a   1.000
_cell.length_b   1.000
_cell.length_c   1.000
_cell.angle_alpha   90.00
_cell.angle_beta   90.00
_cell.angle_gamma   90.00
#
_symmetry.space_group_name_H-M   'P 1'
#
loop_
_entity.id
_entity.type
_entity.pdbx_description
1 polymer ?
#
loop_
_entity_poly.entity_id
_entity_poly.type
_entity_poly.pdbx_seq_one_letter_code
_entity_poly.pdbx_strand_id
1 'polypeptide(L)'
;MIYWTIGFIAASVIGPLFTNWQVMMASPAVFALITAIFRSVVKLPTSPSWLVNQGKPKAAQHVINKNLGHKWGLFKQQQVDAQTTNESFQWTVVFSKKYLRQTAVGGVFYASQSFTFFGISIFLPILVKGMGIGDASTVNYLYNGAMMVGILLGIVVFNHVSR
;
A
#
# COMPACT_ATOMS: atom_id res chain seq x y z
N MET A 1 -0.97 2.75 4.19
CA MET A 1 0.04 3.77 4.53
C MET A 1 0.37 3.75 6.01
N ILE A 2 -0.59 3.90 6.94
CA ILE A 2 -0.32 3.86 8.39
C ILE A 2 0.53 2.65 8.81
N TYR A 3 0.11 1.43 8.48
CA TYR A 3 0.84 0.22 8.88
C TYR A 3 2.27 0.14 8.34
N TRP A 4 2.47 0.64 7.12
CA TRP A 4 3.81 0.69 6.51
C TRP A 4 4.71 1.68 7.25
N THR A 5 4.18 2.85 7.60
CA THR A 5 4.90 3.89 8.37
C THR A 5 5.22 3.45 9.79
N ILE A 6 4.28 2.79 10.48
CA ILE A 6 4.54 2.21 11.80
C ILE A 6 5.70 1.21 11.71
N GLY A 7 5.68 0.33 10.70
CA GLY A 7 6.77 -0.61 10.46
C GLY A 7 8.11 0.10 10.19
N PHE A 8 8.11 1.15 9.37
CA PHE A 8 9.30 1.95 9.07
C PHE A 8 9.90 2.61 10.32
N ILE A 9 9.06 3.24 11.15
CA ILE A 9 9.50 3.89 12.40
C ILE A 9 9.97 2.84 13.41
N ALA A 10 9.26 1.72 13.54
CA ALA A 10 9.71 0.63 14.40
C ALA A 10 11.09 0.10 13.95
N ALA A 11 11.30 -0.07 12.65
CA ALA A 11 12.58 -0.49 12.10
C ALA A 11 13.69 0.54 12.34
N SER A 12 13.40 1.85 12.26
CA SER A 12 14.40 2.90 12.51
C SER A 12 14.83 2.98 13.98
N VAL A 13 13.96 2.58 14.92
CA VAL A 13 14.25 2.54 16.36
C VAL A 13 14.92 1.22 16.77
N ILE A 14 14.43 0.09 16.26
CA ILE A 14 14.91 -1.25 16.64
C ILE A 14 16.21 -1.58 15.90
N GLY A 15 16.37 -1.12 14.65
CA GLY A 15 17.53 -1.41 13.80
C GLY A 15 18.88 -1.17 14.50
N PRO A 16 19.11 0.01 15.11
CA PRO A 16 20.35 0.30 15.84
C PRO A 16 20.61 -0.60 17.06
N LEU A 17 19.61 -1.30 17.59
CA LEU A 17 19.77 -2.24 18.72
C LEU A 17 20.38 -3.57 18.29
N PHE A 18 20.34 -3.90 16.99
CA PHE A 18 20.97 -5.11 16.47
C PHE A 18 22.47 -4.90 16.29
N THR A 19 23.26 -5.74 16.95
CA THR A 19 24.71 -5.80 16.75
C THR A 19 25.11 -6.65 15.54
N ASN A 20 24.26 -7.61 15.18
CA ASN A 20 24.47 -8.54 14.07
C ASN A 20 23.52 -8.22 12.91
N TRP A 21 24.07 -7.81 11.77
CA TRP A 21 23.29 -7.39 10.61
C TRP A 21 22.56 -8.56 9.94
N GLN A 22 23.08 -9.79 10.04
CA GLN A 22 22.41 -10.98 9.50
C GLN A 22 21.09 -11.24 10.24
N VAL A 23 21.10 -11.11 11.57
CA VAL A 23 19.89 -11.24 12.40
C VAL A 23 18.91 -10.11 12.09
N MET A 24 19.41 -8.88 11.91
CA MET A 24 18.58 -7.74 11.51
C MET A 24 17.86 -8.00 10.18
N MET A 25 18.58 -8.50 9.17
CA MET A 25 18.04 -8.85 7.85
C MET A 25 17.09 -10.06 7.89
N ALA A 26 17.31 -11.00 8.81
CA ALA A 26 16.44 -12.16 9.00
C ALA A 26 15.15 -11.84 9.78
N SER A 27 15.13 -10.78 10.59
CA SER A 27 13.98 -10.44 11.45
C SER A 27 12.62 -10.29 10.72
N PRO A 28 12.53 -9.76 9.49
CA PRO A 28 11.25 -9.67 8.77
C PRO A 28 10.67 -11.04 8.41
N ALA A 29 11.48 -12.10 8.35
CA ALA A 29 11.03 -13.45 8.07
C ALA A 29 10.03 -13.95 9.14
N VAL A 30 10.17 -13.51 10.39
CA VAL A 30 9.23 -13.85 11.46
C VAL A 30 7.83 -13.30 11.15
N PHE A 31 7.74 -12.02 10.79
CA PHE A 31 6.47 -11.39 10.42
C PHE A 31 5.88 -11.99 9.13
N ALA A 32 6.74 -12.33 8.16
CA ALA A 32 6.31 -13.01 6.94
C ALA A 32 5.72 -14.41 7.24
N LEU A 33 6.34 -15.17 8.14
CA LEU A 33 5.85 -16.49 8.55
C LEU A 33 4.52 -16.40 9.29
N ILE A 34 4.38 -15.46 10.23
CA ILE A 34 3.10 -15.19 10.92
C ILE A 34 2.01 -14.86 9.89
N THR A 35 2.31 -14.00 8.93
CA THR A 35 1.37 -13.61 7.87
C THR A 35 1.00 -14.80 6.98
N ALA A 36 1.97 -15.65 6.63
CA ALA A 36 1.75 -16.85 5.84
C ALA A 36 0.85 -17.86 6.57
N ILE A 37 1.12 -18.12 7.86
CA ILE A 37 0.30 -19.01 8.70
C ILE A 37 -1.12 -18.45 8.82
N PHE A 38 -1.24 -17.16 9.15
CA PHE A 38 -2.54 -16.50 9.28
C PHE A 38 -3.34 -16.59 7.98
N ARG A 39 -2.71 -16.33 6.82
CA ARG A 39 -3.36 -16.44 5.51
C ARG A 39 -3.77 -17.87 5.16
N SER A 40 -3.02 -18.86 5.62
CA SER A 40 -3.33 -20.28 5.39
C SER A 40 -4.44 -20.80 6.29
N VAL A 41 -4.51 -20.35 7.54
CA VAL A 41 -5.51 -20.80 8.53
C VAL A 41 -6.82 -20.02 8.41
N VAL A 42 -6.75 -18.70 8.17
CA VAL A 42 -7.93 -17.85 8.08
C VAL A 42 -8.45 -17.85 6.65
N LYS A 43 -9.67 -18.38 6.48
CA LYS A 43 -10.40 -18.34 5.21
C LYS A 43 -10.88 -16.92 4.91
N LEU A 44 -9.98 -16.09 4.37
CA LEU A 44 -10.30 -14.73 3.94
C LEU A 44 -11.30 -14.79 2.76
N PRO A 45 -12.37 -13.98 2.79
CA PRO A 45 -13.32 -13.95 1.69
C PRO A 45 -12.64 -13.46 0.40
N THR A 46 -12.93 -14.13 -0.71
CA THR A 46 -12.44 -13.72 -2.02
C THR A 46 -13.06 -12.37 -2.42
N SER A 47 -12.31 -11.54 -3.13
CA SER A 47 -12.84 -10.28 -3.67
C SER A 47 -14.08 -10.54 -4.55
N PRO A 48 -15.23 -9.91 -4.26
CA PRO A 48 -16.43 -10.05 -5.09
C PRO A 48 -16.19 -9.66 -6.55
N SER A 49 -15.43 -8.60 -6.78
CA SER A 49 -15.08 -8.15 -8.14
C SER A 49 -14.26 -9.18 -8.90
N TRP A 50 -13.36 -9.91 -8.23
CA TRP A 50 -12.62 -11.00 -8.86
C TRP A 50 -13.53 -12.18 -9.21
N LEU A 51 -14.47 -12.53 -8.32
CA LEU A 51 -15.44 -13.60 -8.58
C LEU A 51 -16.35 -13.26 -9.78
N VAL A 52 -16.73 -12.00 -9.93
CA VAL A 52 -17.44 -11.49 -11.12
C VAL A 52 -16.61 -11.69 -12.38
N ASN A 53 -15.34 -11.27 -12.38
CA ASN A 53 -14.44 -11.40 -13.53
C ASN A 53 -14.17 -12.86 -13.91
N GLN A 54 -14.30 -13.79 -12.97
CA GLN A 54 -14.18 -15.23 -13.20
C GLN A 54 -15.49 -15.89 -13.66
N GLY A 55 -16.51 -15.10 -14.02
CA GLY A 55 -17.80 -15.62 -14.46
C GLY A 55 -18.64 -16.25 -13.35
N LYS A 56 -18.36 -15.95 -12.07
CA LYS A 56 -19.08 -16.49 -10.90
C LYS A 56 -19.88 -15.40 -10.14
N PRO A 57 -20.85 -14.70 -10.79
CA PRO A 57 -21.58 -13.60 -10.16
C PRO A 57 -22.45 -14.04 -8.97
N LYS A 58 -23.02 -15.25 -8.99
CA LYS A 58 -23.79 -15.80 -7.86
C LYS A 58 -22.92 -15.98 -6.60
N ALA A 59 -21.68 -16.45 -6.77
CA ALA A 59 -20.73 -16.58 -5.67
C ALA A 59 -20.31 -15.21 -5.13
N ALA A 60 -20.10 -14.23 -6.02
CA ALA A 60 -19.80 -12.86 -5.63
C ALA A 60 -20.92 -12.24 -4.77
N GLN A 61 -22.19 -12.41 -5.17
CA GLN A 61 -23.34 -11.94 -4.40
C GLN A 61 -23.46 -12.64 -3.04
N HIS A 62 -23.16 -13.95 -2.97
CA HIS A 62 -23.16 -14.69 -1.71
C HIS A 62 -22.09 -14.14 -0.74
N VAL A 63 -20.88 -13.87 -1.23
CA VAL A 63 -19.79 -13.27 -0.43
C VAL A 63 -20.18 -11.88 0.08
N ILE A 64 -20.83 -11.06 -0.75
CA ILE A 64 -21.33 -9.74 -0.33
C ILE A 64 -22.38 -9.89 0.76
N ASN A 65 -23.41 -10.71 0.54
CA ASN A 65 -24.50 -10.88 1.51
C ASN A 65 -24.00 -11.42 2.85
N LYS A 66 -23.00 -12.33 2.83
CA LYS A 66 -22.43 -12.93 4.03
C LYS A 66 -21.56 -11.96 4.84
N ASN A 67 -20.77 -11.11 4.19
CA ASN A 67 -19.78 -10.25 4.88
C ASN A 67 -20.22 -8.79 5.06
N LEU A 68 -21.06 -8.27 4.16
CA LEU A 68 -21.54 -6.89 4.15
C LEU A 68 -23.03 -6.78 4.49
N GLY A 69 -23.79 -7.86 4.31
CA GLY A 69 -25.23 -7.94 4.60
C GLY A 69 -26.11 -7.82 3.36
N HIS A 70 -27.40 -8.20 3.51
CA HIS A 70 -28.35 -8.34 2.40
C HIS A 70 -28.79 -7.00 1.76
N LYS A 71 -28.45 -5.88 2.39
CA LYS A 71 -28.70 -4.53 1.85
C LYS A 71 -27.74 -4.15 0.72
N TRP A 72 -26.64 -4.90 0.58
CA TRP A 72 -25.60 -4.64 -0.40
C TRP A 72 -25.62 -5.72 -1.49
N GLY A 73 -25.34 -5.32 -2.72
CA GLY A 73 -25.29 -6.25 -3.84
C GLY A 73 -24.39 -5.76 -4.96
N LEU A 74 -24.24 -6.59 -5.98
CA LEU A 74 -23.45 -6.25 -7.15
C LEU A 74 -24.01 -5.01 -7.85
N PHE A 75 -23.14 -4.05 -8.15
CA PHE A 75 -23.51 -2.89 -8.96
C PHE A 75 -23.93 -3.33 -10.37
N LYS A 76 -24.88 -2.62 -10.99
CA LYS A 76 -25.35 -2.91 -12.37
C LYS A 76 -24.19 -3.07 -13.36
N GLN A 77 -23.15 -2.25 -13.24
CA GLN A 77 -21.98 -2.30 -14.12
C GLN A 77 -21.17 -3.59 -13.94
N GLN A 78 -21.00 -4.08 -12.70
CA GLN A 78 -20.36 -5.37 -12.44
C GLN A 78 -21.17 -6.56 -12.96
N GLN A 79 -22.50 -6.44 -13.03
CA GLN A 79 -23.35 -7.48 -13.64
C GLN A 79 -23.22 -7.52 -15.16
N VAL A 80 -22.96 -6.37 -15.80
CA VAL A 80 -22.67 -6.27 -17.24
C VAL A 80 -21.28 -6.82 -17.54
N ASP A 81 -20.27 -6.44 -16.74
CA ASP A 81 -18.90 -6.94 -16.89
C ASP A 81 -18.78 -8.45 -16.64
N ALA A 82 -19.70 -9.03 -15.84
CA ALA A 82 -19.79 -10.48 -15.63
C ALA A 82 -20.14 -11.26 -16.92
N GLN A 83 -20.75 -10.62 -17.91
CA GLN A 83 -21.19 -11.23 -19.16
C GLN A 83 -20.11 -11.15 -20.25
N THR A 84 -19.17 -10.22 -20.13
CA THR A 84 -18.00 -10.07 -21.01
C THR A 84 -16.82 -10.87 -20.46
N THR A 85 -16.97 -12.19 -20.32
CA THR A 85 -15.85 -13.04 -19.94
C THR A 85 -14.86 -13.20 -21.09
N ASN A 86 -13.58 -13.01 -20.79
CA ASN A 86 -12.40 -13.39 -21.59
C ASN A 86 -12.15 -12.60 -22.88
N GLU A 87 -11.73 -11.35 -22.75
CA GLU A 87 -10.58 -10.94 -23.57
C GLU A 87 -9.31 -11.22 -22.79
N SER A 88 -8.36 -11.93 -23.39
CA SER A 88 -7.02 -12.10 -22.84
C SER A 88 -6.48 -10.72 -22.49
N PHE A 89 -6.39 -10.39 -21.20
CA PHE A 89 -5.89 -9.10 -20.75
C PHE A 89 -4.44 -8.95 -21.22
N GLN A 90 -4.22 -8.16 -22.27
CA GLN A 90 -2.87 -7.83 -22.70
C GLN A 90 -2.34 -6.73 -21.78
N TRP A 91 -1.20 -6.98 -21.11
CA TRP A 91 -0.58 -5.99 -20.21
C TRP A 91 -0.23 -4.67 -20.93
N THR A 92 -0.07 -4.71 -22.26
CA THR A 92 0.15 -3.55 -23.12
C THR A 92 -1.06 -2.62 -23.23
N VAL A 93 -2.26 -3.03 -22.82
CA VAL A 93 -3.48 -2.20 -22.81
C VAL A 93 -3.27 -0.90 -22.03
N VAL A 94 -2.43 -0.93 -21.01
CA VAL A 94 -2.07 0.22 -20.18
C VAL A 94 -1.34 1.32 -20.98
N PHE A 95 -0.70 0.97 -22.10
CA PHE A 95 -0.04 1.90 -23.03
C PHE A 95 -0.93 2.28 -24.23
N SER A 96 -2.14 1.77 -24.33
CA SER A 96 -3.08 2.17 -25.39
C SER A 96 -3.47 3.65 -25.24
N LYS A 97 -3.80 4.32 -26.35
CA LYS A 97 -4.17 5.75 -26.35
C LYS A 97 -5.32 6.10 -25.37
N LYS A 98 -6.18 5.12 -25.08
CA LYS A 98 -7.28 5.24 -24.11
C LYS A 98 -6.78 5.37 -22.67
N TYR A 99 -5.76 4.61 -22.28
CA TYR A 99 -5.25 4.55 -20.90
C TYR A 99 -3.93 5.30 -20.69
N LEU A 100 -3.21 5.64 -21.76
CA LEU A 100 -1.87 6.24 -21.71
C LEU A 100 -1.82 7.49 -20.82
N ARG A 101 -2.81 8.38 -20.92
CA ARG A 101 -2.88 9.58 -20.07
C ARG A 101 -3.07 9.23 -18.60
N GLN A 102 -3.94 8.27 -18.28
CA GLN A 102 -4.19 7.84 -16.90
C GLN A 102 -2.96 7.14 -16.31
N THR A 103 -2.32 6.27 -17.10
CA THR A 103 -1.07 5.61 -16.76
C THR A 103 0.05 6.61 -16.52
N ALA A 104 0.24 7.58 -17.42
CA ALA A 104 1.28 8.59 -17.29
C ALA A 104 1.08 9.47 -16.05
N VAL A 105 -0.15 9.94 -15.81
CA VAL A 105 -0.46 10.75 -14.61
C VAL A 105 -0.20 9.93 -13.35
N GLY A 106 -0.69 8.69 -13.27
CA GLY A 106 -0.44 7.81 -12.12
C GLY A 106 1.03 7.48 -11.92
N GLY A 107 1.75 7.21 -13.02
CA GLY A 107 3.17 6.87 -13.01
C GLY A 107 4.05 8.05 -12.60
N VAL A 108 3.84 9.23 -13.17
CA VAL A 108 4.59 10.46 -12.82
C VAL A 108 4.28 10.86 -11.38
N PHE A 109 3.01 10.81 -10.96
CA PHE A 109 2.64 11.10 -9.58
C PHE A 109 3.36 10.16 -8.61
N TYR A 110 3.33 8.85 -8.86
CA TYR A 110 4.01 7.86 -8.02
C TYR A 110 5.53 8.02 -8.02
N ALA A 111 6.12 8.30 -9.18
CA ALA A 111 7.56 8.53 -9.34
C ALA A 111 8.01 9.78 -8.57
N SER A 112 7.32 10.91 -8.74
CA SER A 112 7.62 12.15 -8.01
C SER A 112 7.47 11.98 -6.51
N GLN A 113 6.42 11.29 -6.06
CA GLN A 113 6.22 10.98 -4.65
C GLN A 113 7.36 10.11 -4.10
N SER A 114 7.69 9.03 -4.80
CA SER A 114 8.72 8.07 -4.37
C SER A 114 10.10 8.71 -4.36
N PHE A 115 10.44 9.46 -5.41
CA PHE A 115 11.71 10.16 -5.53
C PHE A 115 11.90 11.17 -4.39
N THR A 116 10.89 11.99 -4.11
CA THR A 116 10.95 12.98 -3.03
C THR A 116 11.13 12.29 -1.67
N PHE A 117 10.35 11.24 -1.41
CA PHE A 117 10.38 10.53 -0.15
C PHE A 117 11.73 9.82 0.09
N PHE A 118 12.13 8.94 -0.84
CA PHE A 118 13.36 8.15 -0.71
C PHE A 118 14.60 9.00 -0.84
N GLY A 119 14.59 10.03 -1.70
CA GLY A 119 15.70 10.97 -1.85
C GLY A 119 16.03 11.66 -0.53
N ILE A 120 15.03 12.25 0.13
CA ILE A 120 15.24 12.88 1.43
C ILE A 120 15.68 11.83 2.47
N SER A 121 15.01 10.68 2.54
CA SER A 121 15.29 9.66 3.55
C SER A 121 16.71 9.08 3.46
N ILE A 122 17.21 8.81 2.25
CA ILE A 122 18.54 8.19 2.04
C ILE A 122 19.65 9.20 2.32
N PHE A 123 19.49 10.44 1.85
CA PHE A 123 20.51 11.47 1.98
C PHE A 123 20.40 12.28 3.29
N LEU A 124 19.40 12.00 4.14
CA LEU A 124 19.19 12.70 5.41
C LEU A 124 20.48 12.81 6.26
N PRO A 125 21.28 11.75 6.47
CA PRO A 125 22.48 11.85 7.30
C PRO A 125 23.54 12.79 6.69
N ILE A 126 23.68 12.77 5.36
CA ILE A 126 24.63 13.63 4.62
C ILE A 126 24.18 15.09 4.69
N LEU A 127 22.88 15.35 4.52
CA LEU A 127 22.30 16.70 4.63
C LEU A 127 22.52 17.28 6.04
N VAL A 128 22.22 16.51 7.08
CA VAL A 128 22.38 16.92 8.49
C VAL A 128 23.84 17.22 8.81
N LYS A 129 24.77 16.36 8.36
CA LYS A 129 26.21 16.57 8.52
C LYS A 129 26.69 17.84 7.80
N GLY A 130 26.20 18.09 6.58
CA GLY A 130 26.52 19.29 5.81
C GLY A 130 26.02 20.60 6.45
N MET A 131 24.94 20.53 7.24
CA MET A 131 24.38 21.66 7.98
C MET A 131 25.09 21.94 9.33
N GLY A 132 26.08 21.13 9.72
CA GLY A 132 26.79 21.29 10.99
C GLY A 132 25.97 20.86 12.22
N ILE A 133 24.89 20.11 12.04
CA ILE A 133 24.07 19.60 13.14
C ILE A 133 24.76 18.36 13.73
N GLY A 134 25.19 18.46 14.98
CA GLY A 134 25.97 17.41 15.66
C GLY A 134 25.18 16.15 16.04
N ASP A 135 23.85 16.22 16.13
CA ASP A 135 23.01 15.08 16.51
C ASP A 135 22.05 14.65 15.39
N ALA A 136 22.51 13.69 14.58
CA ALA A 136 21.72 13.07 13.52
C ALA A 136 20.51 12.28 14.04
N SER A 137 20.55 11.84 15.31
CA SER A 137 19.47 11.05 15.91
C SER A 137 18.23 11.91 16.14
N THR A 138 18.39 13.12 16.68
CA THR A 138 17.29 14.08 16.86
C THR A 138 16.60 14.42 15.54
N VAL A 139 17.36 14.63 14.47
CA VAL A 139 16.78 14.90 13.15
C VAL A 139 16.01 13.69 12.60
N ASN A 140 16.52 12.47 12.80
CA ASN A 140 15.82 11.26 12.40
C ASN A 140 14.48 11.08 13.16
N TYR A 141 14.44 11.36 14.47
CA TYR A 141 13.19 11.32 15.23
C TYR A 141 12.20 12.38 14.77
N LEU A 142 12.67 13.61 14.52
CA LEU A 142 11.84 14.68 13.98
C LEU A 142 11.25 14.32 12.61
N TYR A 143 12.08 13.74 11.72
CA TYR A 143 11.65 13.26 10.41
C TYR A 143 10.56 12.19 10.53
N ASN A 144 10.77 11.18 11.37
CA ASN A 144 9.79 10.12 11.61
C ASN A 144 8.47 10.65 12.23
N GLY A 145 8.57 11.61 13.15
CA GLY A 145 7.41 12.28 13.75
C GLY A 145 6.63 13.09 12.72
N ALA A 146 7.31 13.91 11.92
CA ALA A 146 6.70 14.68 10.84
C ALA A 146 6.01 13.78 9.81
N MET A 147 6.62 12.64 9.47
CA MET A 147 6.02 11.64 8.58
C MET A 147 4.70 11.09 9.16
N MET A 148 4.68 10.74 10.45
CA MET A 148 3.46 10.25 11.10
C MET A 148 2.34 11.30 11.10
N VAL A 149 2.68 12.55 11.49
CA VAL A 149 1.72 13.67 11.48
C VAL A 149 1.18 13.92 10.07
N GLY A 150 2.05 13.92 9.06
CA GLY A 150 1.65 14.10 7.66
C GLY A 150 0.65 13.04 7.18
N ILE A 151 0.79 11.79 7.62
CA ILE A 151 -0.16 10.72 7.27
C ILE A 151 -1.49 10.90 7.96
N LEU A 152 -1.49 11.26 9.25
CA LEU A 152 -2.72 11.53 9.99
C LEU A 152 -3.48 12.71 9.38
N LEU A 153 -2.78 13.82 9.07
CA LEU A 153 -3.35 14.96 8.36
C LEU A 153 -3.88 14.54 6.99
N GLY A 154 -3.11 13.74 6.23
CA GLY A 154 -3.54 13.24 4.93
C GLY A 154 -4.84 12.43 4.99
N ILE A 155 -5.02 11.60 6.03
CA ILE A 155 -6.26 10.83 6.23
C ILE A 155 -7.42 11.76 6.58
N VAL A 156 -7.21 12.73 7.47
CA VAL A 156 -8.25 13.69 7.85
C VAL A 156 -8.70 14.50 6.64
N VAL A 157 -7.75 15.04 5.87
CA VAL A 157 -8.03 15.81 4.65
C VAL A 157 -8.71 14.94 3.60
N PHE A 158 -8.25 13.70 3.39
CA PHE A 158 -8.87 12.78 2.42
C PHE A 158 -10.33 12.47 2.77
N ASN A 159 -10.67 12.39 4.05
CA ASN A 159 -12.05 12.18 4.47
C ASN A 159 -12.94 13.43 4.29
N HIS A 160 -12.36 14.63 4.20
CA HIS A 160 -13.09 15.89 4.10
C HIS A 160 -13.12 16.49 2.69
N VAL A 161 -12.16 16.14 1.83
CA VAL A 161 -12.02 16.69 0.48
C VAL A 161 -12.24 15.59 -0.54
N SER A 162 -13.32 15.72 -1.34
CA SER A 162 -13.57 14.86 -2.49
C SER A 162 -12.43 14.99 -3.51
N ARG A 163 -12.01 13.85 -4.07
CA ARG A 163 -11.05 13.75 -5.18
C ARG A 163 -11.46 14.58 -6.38
#